data_AF-A0A3M1FF97-F1
#
_entry.id   AF-A0A3M1FF97-F1
#
_cell.length_a   1.000
_cell.length_b   1.000
_cell.length_c   1.000
_cell.angle_alpha   90.00
_cell.angle_beta   90.00
_cell.angle_gamma   90.00
#
_symmetry.space_group_name_H-M   'P 1'
#
loop_
_entity.id
_entity.type
_entity.pdbx_description
1 polymer ?
#
loop_
_entity_poly.entity_id
_entity_poly.type
_entity_poly.pdbx_seq_one_letter_code
_entity_poly.pdbx_strand_id
1 'polypeptide(L)'
;DTVVQVLFVRRGRLIGRDSFVLQGADLAATPAENGDEPSPVDESGRQTLGDLIGAFIQRYYAEAPSVPPRLLVQYMPSQRDLLAEWLRRKRGGKVELRMPQRGKKRKLMAMAAQNAAEQLRVQQSEWAADAHRQTQALAELQDALGLSKPPARIECYDISTLQGTNTVGSMVVFARGAPLKSAYKRFKIRGRGGQGEPDDFASMREVLRRRFRRAVESQQADPGARSRKSDEQWKILPDLVIVDGGKGQLGVAVEVLKEFDLLEIVPVVGLAKREEEIFAPGRSRPIWLKRGSPALHLVQRIRDEAHRFAITYHRNLRSKRQIRSKLDDVPGIGPARRKALLQFFGGDIERIRQASLEELLAVPGMNRRAAQALKEHL
;
A
#
# COMPACT_ATOMS: atom_id res chain seq x y z
N ASP A 1 -3.12 -11.23 -14.82
CA ASP A 1 -3.57 -9.84 -15.01
C ASP A 1 -4.64 -9.78 -16.08
N THR A 2 -5.60 -8.88 -15.93
CA THR A 2 -6.74 -8.76 -16.83
C THR A 2 -6.96 -7.29 -17.20
N VAL A 3 -7.22 -7.00 -18.47
CA VAL A 3 -7.64 -5.66 -18.91
C VAL A 3 -9.10 -5.69 -19.34
N VAL A 4 -9.89 -4.76 -18.81
CA VAL A 4 -11.29 -4.56 -19.21
C VAL A 4 -11.40 -3.24 -19.98
N GLN A 5 -11.96 -3.33 -21.19
CA GLN A 5 -12.25 -2.15 -22.02
C GLN A 5 -13.75 -1.85 -21.99
N VAL A 6 -14.11 -0.62 -21.63
CA VAL A 6 -15.48 -0.11 -21.68
C VAL A 6 -15.60 0.86 -22.86
N LEU A 7 -16.61 0.66 -23.70
CA LEU A 7 -16.93 1.57 -24.81
C LEU A 7 -18.30 2.22 -24.58
N PHE A 8 -18.36 3.54 -24.63
CA PHE A 8 -19.61 4.28 -24.50
C PHE A 8 -20.20 4.55 -25.88
N VAL A 9 -21.45 4.13 -26.08
CA VAL A 9 -22.13 4.23 -27.38
C VAL A 9 -23.46 4.96 -27.22
N ARG A 10 -23.64 6.06 -27.97
CA ARG A 10 -24.89 6.84 -28.00
C ARG A 10 -25.40 6.94 -29.44
N ARG A 11 -26.69 6.62 -29.65
CA ARG A 11 -27.32 6.59 -30.99
C ARG A 11 -26.51 5.80 -32.04
N GLY A 12 -25.87 4.70 -31.62
CA GLY A 12 -25.07 3.85 -32.50
C GLY A 12 -23.68 4.38 -32.86
N ARG A 13 -23.27 5.54 -32.33
CA ARG A 13 -21.92 6.09 -32.48
C ARG A 13 -21.13 5.93 -31.18
N LEU A 14 -19.85 5.60 -31.31
CA LEU A 14 -18.91 5.56 -30.19
C LEU A 14 -18.65 7.01 -29.73
N ILE A 15 -18.84 7.28 -28.44
CA ILE A 15 -18.65 8.60 -27.84
C ILE A 15 -17.49 8.65 -26.85
N GLY A 16 -16.97 7.50 -26.42
CA GLY A 16 -15.84 7.43 -25.50
C GLY A 16 -15.39 6.00 -25.24
N ARG A 17 -14.25 5.87 -24.56
CA ARG A 17 -13.69 4.59 -24.12
C ARG A 17 -12.90 4.77 -22.82
N ASP A 18 -12.97 3.77 -21.95
CA ASP A 18 -12.16 3.66 -20.75
C ASP A 18 -11.47 2.29 -20.71
N SER A 19 -10.28 2.24 -20.12
CA SER A 19 -9.48 1.02 -19.97
C SER A 19 -9.16 0.80 -18.49
N PHE A 20 -9.36 -0.41 -17.99
CA PHE A 20 -9.13 -0.77 -16.59
C PHE A 20 -8.19 -1.96 -16.53
N VAL A 21 -7.10 -1.84 -15.77
CA VAL A 21 -6.19 -2.95 -15.46
C VAL A 21 -6.60 -3.53 -14.11
N LEU A 22 -6.83 -4.83 -14.06
CA LEU A 22 -7.19 -5.58 -12.85
C LEU A 22 -6.05 -6.54 -12.50
N GLN A 23 -5.52 -6.42 -11.28
CA GLN A 23 -4.54 -7.36 -10.74
C GLN A 23 -5.26 -8.45 -9.94
N GLY A 24 -4.68 -9.65 -9.82
CA GLY A 24 -5.38 -10.84 -9.27
C GLY A 24 -6.06 -10.67 -7.90
N ALA A 25 -5.64 -9.70 -7.08
CA ALA A 25 -6.30 -9.33 -5.82
C ALA A 25 -7.62 -8.54 -6.00
N ASP A 26 -7.75 -7.76 -7.08
CA ASP A 26 -8.95 -6.99 -7.43
C ASP A 26 -10.13 -7.87 -7.86
N LEU A 27 -9.85 -9.14 -8.19
CA LEU A 27 -10.83 -10.13 -8.63
C LEU A 27 -11.31 -11.04 -7.49
N ALA A 28 -10.60 -11.04 -6.35
CA ALA A 28 -10.88 -11.89 -5.20
C ALA A 28 -11.40 -11.11 -3.98
N ALA A 29 -11.41 -9.77 -4.03
CA ALA A 29 -11.70 -8.94 -2.86
C ALA A 29 -12.83 -7.94 -3.13
N THR A 30 -14.05 -8.32 -2.78
CA THR A 30 -14.93 -7.41 -2.02
C THR A 30 -14.78 -7.77 -0.55
N PRO A 31 -14.25 -6.89 0.32
CA PRO A 31 -14.43 -7.05 1.75
C PRO A 31 -15.88 -6.66 2.07
N ALA A 32 -16.69 -7.61 2.51
CA ALA A 32 -17.96 -7.35 3.17
C ALA A 32 -17.87 -7.84 4.62
N GLU A 33 -18.32 -7.01 5.54
CA GLU A 33 -18.25 -7.19 7.00
C GLU A 33 -19.17 -8.29 7.56
N ASN A 34 -19.92 -9.01 6.72
CA ASN A 34 -20.84 -10.06 7.17
C ASN A 34 -20.57 -11.34 6.38
N GLY A 35 -20.08 -12.35 7.11
CA GLY A 35 -19.43 -13.55 6.58
C GLY A 35 -20.35 -14.61 6.00
N ASP A 36 -21.25 -14.26 5.09
CA ASP A 36 -22.00 -15.23 4.29
C ASP A 36 -22.23 -14.67 2.88
N GLU A 37 -21.51 -15.20 1.87
CA GLU A 37 -21.99 -15.56 0.51
C GLU A 37 -20.86 -15.65 -0.57
N PRO A 38 -21.10 -16.34 -1.72
CA PRO A 38 -20.13 -17.21 -2.37
C PRO A 38 -19.12 -16.46 -3.25
N SER A 39 -17.90 -16.99 -3.26
CA SER A 39 -16.88 -16.64 -4.26
C SER A 39 -17.41 -16.92 -5.67
N PRO A 40 -17.02 -16.13 -6.69
CA PRO A 40 -17.36 -16.38 -8.09
C PRO A 40 -16.54 -17.57 -8.60
N VAL A 41 -16.91 -18.77 -8.18
CA VAL A 41 -16.36 -20.04 -8.62
C VAL A 41 -17.52 -20.93 -9.06
N ASP A 42 -17.35 -21.60 -10.19
CA ASP A 42 -18.25 -22.69 -10.59
C ASP A 42 -18.16 -23.87 -9.59
N GLU A 43 -19.01 -24.89 -9.74
CA GLU A 43 -18.99 -26.13 -8.93
C GLU A 43 -17.63 -26.87 -8.98
N SER A 44 -16.73 -26.47 -9.88
CA SER A 44 -15.38 -27.01 -10.08
C SER A 44 -14.26 -26.11 -9.54
N GLY A 45 -14.57 -24.99 -8.89
CA GLY A 45 -13.59 -24.07 -8.30
C GLY A 45 -12.86 -23.17 -9.30
N ARG A 46 -13.34 -23.02 -10.54
CA ARG A 46 -12.70 -22.21 -11.60
C ARG A 46 -13.43 -20.87 -11.79
N GLN A 47 -12.65 -19.78 -11.85
CA GLN A 47 -13.17 -18.46 -12.25
C GLN A 47 -13.39 -18.42 -13.77
N THR A 48 -14.61 -18.12 -14.22
CA THR A 48 -14.90 -17.94 -15.65
C THR A 48 -14.74 -16.48 -16.08
N LEU A 49 -14.47 -16.24 -17.37
CA LEU A 49 -14.40 -14.88 -17.93
C LEU A 49 -15.74 -14.12 -17.82
N GLY A 50 -16.86 -14.86 -17.79
CA GLY A 50 -18.20 -14.28 -17.59
C GLY A 50 -18.36 -13.71 -16.18
N ASP A 51 -17.93 -14.44 -15.16
CA ASP A 51 -18.04 -14.01 -13.76
C ASP A 51 -17.10 -12.84 -13.45
N LEU A 52 -15.92 -12.81 -14.07
CA LEU A 52 -15.02 -11.66 -14.03
C LEU A 52 -15.70 -10.39 -14.57
N ILE A 53 -16.39 -10.50 -15.72
CA ILE A 53 -17.18 -9.39 -16.27
C ILE A 53 -18.30 -9.00 -15.31
N GLY A 54 -18.97 -9.97 -14.68
CA GLY A 54 -20.02 -9.72 -13.69
C GLY A 54 -19.53 -8.90 -12.49
N ALA A 55 -18.44 -9.34 -11.86
CA ALA A 55 -17.81 -8.65 -10.74
C ALA A 55 -17.35 -7.23 -11.12
N PHE A 56 -16.73 -7.09 -12.30
CA PHE A 56 -16.34 -5.77 -12.81
C PHE A 56 -17.55 -4.84 -13.00
N ILE A 57 -18.64 -5.32 -13.61
CA ILE A 57 -19.87 -4.53 -13.83
C ILE A 57 -20.44 -4.07 -12.49
N GLN A 58 -20.50 -4.95 -11.50
CA GLN A 58 -20.99 -4.62 -10.16
C GLN A 58 -20.15 -3.52 -9.51
N ARG A 59 -18.82 -3.66 -9.53
CA ARG A 59 -17.91 -2.64 -8.98
C ARG A 59 -18.00 -1.31 -9.73
N TYR A 60 -17.93 -1.36 -11.06
CA TYR A 60 -17.96 -0.18 -11.91
C TYR A 60 -19.25 0.62 -11.72
N TYR A 61 -20.40 -0.07 -11.75
CA TYR A 61 -21.68 0.60 -11.55
C TYR A 61 -22.03 0.85 -10.09
N ALA A 62 -21.25 0.40 -9.10
CA ALA A 62 -21.44 0.77 -7.70
C ALA A 62 -21.14 2.27 -7.49
N GLU A 63 -20.16 2.80 -8.22
CA GLU A 63 -19.73 4.21 -8.11
C GLU A 63 -20.21 5.07 -9.28
N ALA A 64 -20.61 4.46 -10.40
CA ALA A 64 -21.03 5.22 -11.57
C ALA A 64 -22.33 6.04 -11.33
N PRO A 65 -22.41 7.27 -11.86
CA PRO A 65 -23.55 8.16 -11.66
C PRO A 65 -24.82 7.72 -12.40
N SER A 66 -24.71 6.87 -13.43
CA SER A 66 -25.87 6.37 -14.16
C SER A 66 -25.62 4.99 -14.78
N VAL A 67 -26.72 4.24 -14.98
CA VAL A 67 -26.70 2.90 -15.60
C VAL A 67 -27.46 2.95 -16.94
N PRO A 68 -26.88 2.47 -18.05
CA PRO A 68 -27.56 2.48 -19.35
C PRO A 68 -28.68 1.41 -19.42
N PRO A 69 -29.68 1.58 -20.31
CA PRO A 69 -30.75 0.59 -20.50
C PRO A 69 -30.25 -0.74 -21.08
N ARG A 70 -29.08 -0.76 -21.70
CA ARG A 70 -28.50 -1.94 -22.34
C ARG A 70 -27.00 -1.97 -22.14
N LEU A 71 -26.52 -3.12 -21.68
CA LEU A 71 -25.10 -3.45 -21.55
C LEU A 71 -24.74 -4.55 -22.52
N LEU A 72 -23.70 -4.31 -23.33
CA LEU A 72 -23.14 -5.34 -24.19
C LEU A 72 -21.94 -5.95 -23.49
N VAL A 73 -21.89 -7.28 -23.42
CA VAL A 73 -20.80 -8.04 -22.77
C VAL A 73 -20.15 -9.01 -23.74
N GLN A 74 -18.85 -9.24 -23.56
CA GLN A 74 -18.09 -10.20 -24.37
C GLN A 74 -18.40 -11.65 -23.95
N TYR A 75 -18.52 -11.88 -22.65
CA TYR A 75 -18.93 -13.15 -22.05
C TYR A 75 -20.10 -12.88 -21.11
N MET A 76 -21.07 -13.78 -21.10
CA MET A 76 -22.24 -13.62 -20.22
C MET A 76 -21.87 -14.05 -18.79
N PRO A 77 -22.14 -13.23 -17.76
CA PRO A 77 -21.97 -13.65 -16.37
C PRO A 77 -22.91 -14.80 -16.01
N SER A 78 -22.47 -15.70 -15.12
CA SER A 78 -23.30 -16.81 -14.66
C SER A 78 -24.51 -16.30 -13.89
N GLN A 79 -24.31 -15.31 -13.02
CA GLN A 79 -25.36 -14.65 -12.23
C GLN A 79 -26.01 -13.46 -12.96
N ARG A 80 -26.26 -13.58 -14.27
CA ARG A 80 -26.77 -12.46 -15.09
C ARG A 80 -28.09 -11.88 -14.61
N ASP A 81 -28.98 -12.72 -14.05
CA ASP A 81 -30.33 -12.32 -13.70
C ASP A 81 -30.32 -11.48 -12.41
N LEU A 82 -29.54 -11.89 -11.41
CA LEU A 82 -29.28 -11.12 -10.19
C LEU A 82 -28.62 -9.77 -10.51
N LEU A 83 -27.59 -9.78 -11.37
CA LEU A 83 -26.91 -8.57 -11.80
C LEU A 83 -27.84 -7.61 -12.55
N ALA A 84 -28.69 -8.12 -13.44
CA ALA A 84 -29.68 -7.32 -14.16
C ALA A 84 -30.71 -6.69 -13.22
N GLU A 85 -31.13 -7.40 -12.18
CA GLU A 85 -32.06 -6.89 -11.18
C GLU A 85 -31.43 -5.77 -10.33
N TRP A 86 -30.21 -5.97 -9.84
CA TRP A 86 -29.47 -4.95 -9.10
C TRP A 86 -29.28 -3.68 -9.93
N LEU A 87 -28.87 -3.82 -11.21
CA LEU A 87 -28.75 -2.71 -12.15
C LEU A 87 -30.09 -2.02 -12.43
N ARG A 88 -31.19 -2.79 -12.52
CA ARG A 88 -32.55 -2.26 -12.70
C ARG A 88 -32.96 -1.37 -11.53
N ARG A 89 -32.72 -1.82 -10.29
CA ARG A 89 -33.01 -1.03 -9.07
C ARG A 89 -32.22 0.26 -9.08
N LYS A 90 -30.91 0.19 -9.36
CA LYS A 90 -30.04 1.37 -9.43
C LYS A 90 -30.43 2.36 -10.53
N ARG A 91 -30.89 1.87 -11.68
CA ARG A 91 -31.34 2.70 -12.80
C ARG A 91 -32.73 3.32 -12.58
N GLY A 92 -33.60 2.65 -11.83
CA GLY A 92 -35.04 2.93 -11.80
C GLY A 92 -35.79 2.45 -13.06
N GLY A 93 -35.22 1.50 -13.82
CA GLY A 93 -35.82 1.01 -15.06
C GLY A 93 -35.11 -0.22 -15.64
N LYS A 94 -35.77 -0.97 -16.54
CA LYS A 94 -35.27 -2.26 -17.06
C LYS A 94 -33.87 -2.14 -17.67
N VAL A 95 -32.92 -2.95 -17.22
CA VAL A 95 -31.57 -3.06 -17.80
C VAL A 95 -31.43 -4.40 -18.51
N GLU A 96 -30.91 -4.38 -19.73
CA GLU A 96 -30.76 -5.58 -20.57
C GLU A 96 -29.27 -5.89 -20.79
N LEU A 97 -28.81 -7.06 -20.32
CA LEU A 97 -27.48 -7.59 -20.65
C LEU A 97 -27.56 -8.43 -21.93
N ARG A 98 -26.70 -8.15 -22.91
CA ARG A 98 -26.67 -8.87 -24.19
C ARG A 98 -25.25 -9.19 -24.62
N MET A 99 -25.08 -10.40 -25.14
CA MET A 99 -23.88 -10.79 -25.89
C MET A 99 -24.19 -10.65 -27.38
N PRO A 100 -23.59 -9.68 -28.09
CA PRO A 100 -23.87 -9.48 -29.51
C PRO A 100 -23.22 -10.60 -30.33
N GLN A 101 -24.01 -11.34 -31.12
CA GLN A 101 -23.51 -12.44 -31.95
C GLN A 101 -23.18 -12.00 -33.38
N ARG A 102 -23.93 -11.05 -33.97
CA ARG A 102 -23.77 -10.59 -35.37
C ARG A 102 -23.99 -9.07 -35.51
N GLY A 103 -23.64 -8.53 -36.67
CA GLY A 103 -23.92 -7.13 -37.05
C GLY A 103 -23.02 -6.08 -36.39
N LYS A 104 -23.45 -4.80 -36.44
CA LYS A 104 -22.65 -3.64 -35.97
C LYS A 104 -22.23 -3.74 -34.49
N LYS A 105 -23.09 -4.26 -33.62
CA LYS A 105 -22.78 -4.45 -32.19
C LYS A 105 -21.69 -5.50 -31.96
N ARG A 106 -21.63 -6.57 -32.77
CA ARG A 106 -20.55 -7.57 -32.71
C ARG A 106 -19.21 -6.96 -33.13
N LYS A 107 -19.20 -6.08 -34.14
CA LYS A 107 -18.01 -5.34 -34.58
C LYS A 107 -17.48 -4.42 -33.47
N LEU A 108 -18.37 -3.70 -32.76
CA LEU A 108 -18.00 -2.88 -31.60
C LEU A 108 -17.39 -3.73 -30.48
N MET A 109 -17.96 -4.90 -30.19
CA MET A 109 -17.40 -5.82 -29.20
C MET A 109 -16.04 -6.38 -29.62
N ALA A 110 -15.85 -6.69 -30.92
CA ALA A 110 -14.55 -7.11 -31.44
C ALA A 110 -13.48 -6.02 -31.30
N MET A 111 -13.84 -4.76 -31.60
CA MET A 111 -12.97 -3.60 -31.40
C MET A 111 -12.61 -3.41 -29.92
N ALA A 112 -13.57 -3.55 -29.01
CA ALA A 112 -13.30 -3.50 -27.56
C ALA A 112 -12.29 -4.58 -27.13
N ALA A 113 -12.46 -5.81 -27.63
CA ALA A 113 -11.56 -6.93 -27.33
C ALA A 113 -10.14 -6.71 -27.90
N GLN A 114 -10.03 -6.20 -29.13
CA GLN A 114 -8.73 -5.86 -29.74
C GLN A 114 -8.01 -4.77 -28.94
N ASN A 115 -8.74 -3.71 -28.54
CA ASN A 115 -8.17 -2.65 -27.71
C ASN A 115 -7.70 -3.18 -26.35
N ALA A 116 -8.50 -4.04 -25.70
CA ALA A 116 -8.12 -4.66 -24.43
C ALA A 116 -6.85 -5.53 -24.57
N ALA A 117 -6.74 -6.30 -25.65
CA ALA A 117 -5.58 -7.15 -25.94
C ALA A 117 -4.31 -6.32 -26.18
N GLU A 118 -4.40 -5.23 -26.94
CA GLU A 118 -3.25 -4.36 -27.19
C GLU A 118 -2.80 -3.63 -25.91
N GLN A 119 -3.74 -3.16 -25.10
CA GLN A 119 -3.42 -2.56 -23.80
C GLN A 119 -2.77 -3.57 -22.85
N LEU A 120 -3.26 -4.82 -22.82
CA LEU A 120 -2.62 -5.88 -22.04
C LEU A 120 -1.20 -6.16 -22.55
N ARG A 121 -0.97 -6.16 -23.87
CA ARG A 121 0.35 -6.37 -24.47
C ARG A 121 1.34 -5.27 -24.09
N VAL A 122 0.91 -4.01 -24.16
CA VAL A 122 1.73 -2.86 -23.71
C VAL A 122 2.06 -3.01 -22.22
N GLN A 123 1.06 -3.28 -21.38
CA GLN A 123 1.25 -3.47 -19.95
C GLN A 123 2.23 -4.61 -19.61
N GLN A 124 2.10 -5.75 -20.29
CA GLN A 124 3.01 -6.89 -20.14
C GLN A 124 4.43 -6.55 -20.58
N SER A 125 4.59 -5.80 -21.67
CA SER A 125 5.90 -5.36 -22.14
C SER A 125 6.59 -4.41 -21.17
N GLU A 126 5.84 -3.49 -20.56
CA GLU A 126 6.34 -2.59 -19.52
C GLU A 126 6.78 -3.38 -18.28
N TRP A 127 6.00 -4.37 -17.85
CA TRP A 127 6.37 -5.23 -16.74
C TRP A 127 7.58 -6.11 -17.03
N ALA A 128 7.70 -6.64 -18.25
CA ALA A 128 8.86 -7.40 -18.66
C ALA A 128 10.12 -6.52 -18.67
N ALA A 129 10.01 -5.28 -19.17
CA ALA A 129 11.08 -4.29 -19.12
C ALA A 129 11.43 -3.91 -17.68
N ASP A 130 10.43 -3.75 -16.79
CA ASP A 130 10.64 -3.49 -15.37
C ASP A 130 11.32 -4.65 -14.65
N ALA A 131 10.90 -5.88 -14.92
CA ALA A 131 11.50 -7.08 -14.37
C ALA A 131 12.95 -7.22 -14.83
N HIS A 132 13.22 -7.01 -16.12
CA HIS A 132 14.58 -7.03 -16.66
C HIS A 132 15.46 -5.94 -16.03
N ARG A 133 14.94 -4.70 -15.91
CA ARG A 133 15.62 -3.60 -15.21
C ARG A 133 15.88 -3.92 -13.75
N GLN A 134 14.95 -4.56 -13.05
CA GLN A 134 15.11 -4.98 -11.66
C GLN A 134 16.18 -6.06 -11.52
N THR A 135 16.18 -7.08 -12.40
CA THR A 135 17.21 -8.12 -12.43
C THR A 135 18.58 -7.51 -12.69
N GLN A 136 18.70 -6.62 -13.68
CA GLN A 136 19.94 -5.91 -13.97
C GLN A 136 20.41 -5.05 -12.80
N ALA A 137 19.51 -4.31 -12.17
CA ALA A 137 19.82 -3.48 -11.00
C ALA A 137 20.37 -4.32 -9.83
N LEU A 138 19.80 -5.50 -9.58
CA LEU A 138 20.27 -6.40 -8.52
C LEU A 138 21.63 -7.01 -8.84
N ALA A 139 21.90 -7.34 -10.10
CA ALA A 139 23.20 -7.85 -10.54
C ALA A 139 24.29 -6.76 -10.44
N GLU A 140 24.01 -5.55 -10.93
CA GLU A 140 24.93 -4.42 -10.79
C GLU A 140 25.20 -4.06 -9.32
N LEU A 141 24.18 -4.15 -8.45
CA LEU A 141 24.33 -3.91 -7.02
C LEU A 141 25.14 -5.02 -6.34
N GLN A 142 24.97 -6.29 -6.76
CA GLN A 142 25.81 -7.40 -6.32
C GLN A 142 27.27 -7.11 -6.63
N ASP A 143 27.59 -6.78 -7.88
CA ASP A 143 28.95 -6.56 -8.34
C ASP A 143 29.60 -5.38 -7.62
N ALA A 144 28.88 -4.25 -7.49
CA ALA A 144 29.38 -3.06 -6.84
C ALA A 144 29.70 -3.27 -5.35
N LEU A 145 28.88 -4.06 -4.66
CA LEU A 145 29.03 -4.35 -3.23
C LEU A 145 29.89 -5.58 -2.95
N GLY A 146 30.22 -6.38 -3.97
CA GLY A 146 30.96 -7.64 -3.83
C GLY A 146 30.14 -8.72 -3.10
N LEU A 147 28.83 -8.79 -3.34
CA LEU A 147 27.96 -9.79 -2.72
C LEU A 147 28.12 -11.15 -3.42
N SER A 148 27.98 -12.24 -2.66
CA SER A 148 28.07 -13.61 -3.21
C SER A 148 26.93 -13.96 -4.17
N LYS A 149 25.77 -13.30 -4.04
CA LYS A 149 24.57 -13.48 -4.87
C LYS A 149 23.80 -12.15 -5.00
N PRO A 150 22.95 -11.99 -6.04
CA PRO A 150 22.06 -10.84 -6.13
C PRO A 150 21.14 -10.74 -4.91
N PRO A 151 21.00 -9.56 -4.27
CA PRO A 151 20.22 -9.45 -3.05
C PRO A 151 18.72 -9.48 -3.36
N ALA A 152 18.09 -10.65 -3.19
CA ALA A 152 16.68 -10.86 -3.52
C ALA A 152 15.75 -10.17 -2.50
N ARG A 153 16.19 -10.01 -1.25
CA ARG A 153 15.48 -9.27 -0.20
C ARG A 153 16.36 -8.17 0.38
N ILE A 154 15.97 -6.91 0.18
CA ILE A 154 16.67 -5.75 0.71
C ILE A 154 15.80 -5.10 1.80
N GLU A 155 16.36 -4.88 2.98
CA GLU A 155 15.70 -4.12 4.05
C GLU A 155 16.38 -2.76 4.19
N CYS A 156 15.59 -1.68 4.19
CA CYS A 156 16.11 -0.33 4.40
C CYS A 156 15.50 0.32 5.64
N TYR A 157 16.35 0.94 6.45
CA TYR A 157 16.03 1.52 7.74
C TYR A 157 16.28 3.04 7.73
N ASP A 158 15.26 3.80 8.13
CA ASP A 158 15.33 5.26 8.30
C ASP A 158 14.84 5.65 9.70
N ILE A 159 15.52 6.63 10.32
CA ILE A 159 15.11 7.23 11.59
C ILE A 159 14.59 8.64 11.31
N SER A 160 13.33 8.86 11.64
CA SER A 160 12.69 10.17 11.51
C SER A 160 12.25 10.68 12.87
N THR A 161 12.70 11.89 13.23
CA THR A 161 12.30 12.54 14.48
C THR A 161 11.41 13.74 14.21
N LEU A 162 10.20 13.72 14.78
CA LEU A 162 9.26 14.84 14.71
C LEU A 162 9.39 15.75 15.94
N GLN A 163 9.90 16.97 15.74
CA GLN A 163 9.96 18.05 16.76
C GLN A 163 10.49 17.57 18.12
N GLY A 164 11.58 16.79 18.11
CA GLY A 164 12.28 16.37 19.33
C GLY A 164 11.64 15.27 20.18
N THR A 165 10.36 14.92 19.98
CA THR A 165 9.62 14.09 20.96
C THR A 165 9.02 12.80 20.40
N ASN A 166 8.91 12.64 19.08
CA ASN A 166 8.28 11.46 18.48
C ASN A 166 9.18 10.87 17.40
N THR A 167 10.25 10.20 17.83
CA THR A 167 11.14 9.45 16.95
C THR A 167 10.50 8.14 16.53
N VAL A 168 10.56 7.87 15.23
CA VAL A 168 10.01 6.67 14.60
C VAL A 168 11.07 6.08 13.71
N GLY A 169 11.40 4.82 13.96
CA GLY A 169 12.13 4.01 13.01
C GLY A 169 11.19 3.43 11.97
N SER A 170 11.58 3.51 10.71
CA SER A 170 10.85 2.92 9.60
C SER A 170 11.70 1.85 8.93
N MET A 171 11.08 0.72 8.61
CA MET A 171 11.69 -0.37 7.85
C MET A 171 10.83 -0.63 6.62
N VAL A 172 11.43 -0.45 5.45
CA VAL A 172 10.85 -0.82 4.16
C VAL A 172 11.58 -2.03 3.61
N VAL A 173 10.87 -2.82 2.82
CA VAL A 173 11.40 -4.08 2.29
C VAL A 173 11.21 -4.08 0.79
N PHE A 174 12.26 -4.37 0.05
CA PHE A 174 12.20 -4.65 -1.38
C PHE A 174 12.46 -6.14 -1.60
N ALA A 175 11.60 -6.77 -2.39
CA ALA A 175 11.77 -8.15 -2.84
C ALA A 175 11.92 -8.14 -4.36
N ARG A 176 13.03 -8.71 -4.84
CA ARG A 176 13.38 -8.79 -6.27
C ARG A 176 13.33 -7.42 -6.98
N GLY A 177 13.79 -6.36 -6.31
CA GLY A 177 13.82 -5.00 -6.86
C GLY A 177 12.49 -4.24 -6.81
N ALA A 178 11.43 -4.82 -6.22
CA ALA A 178 10.13 -4.18 -6.07
C ALA A 178 9.72 -4.01 -4.59
N PRO A 179 8.97 -2.94 -4.22
CA PRO A 179 8.44 -2.74 -2.88
C PRO A 179 7.55 -3.89 -2.37
N LEU A 180 7.92 -4.52 -1.25
CA LEU A 180 7.10 -5.51 -0.54
C LEU A 180 6.39 -4.86 0.67
N LYS A 181 5.34 -4.10 0.39
CA LYS A 181 4.61 -3.29 1.39
C LYS A 181 4.06 -4.10 2.57
N SER A 182 3.67 -5.35 2.34
CA SER A 182 3.16 -6.26 3.39
C SER A 182 4.20 -6.61 4.46
N ALA A 183 5.49 -6.39 4.17
CA ALA A 183 6.60 -6.62 5.08
C ALA A 183 7.11 -5.34 5.75
N TYR A 184 6.53 -4.17 5.45
CA TYR A 184 6.95 -2.91 6.05
C TYR A 184 6.62 -2.87 7.54
N LYS A 185 7.48 -2.23 8.33
CA LYS A 185 7.29 -2.11 9.78
C LYS A 185 7.68 -0.72 10.27
N ARG A 186 7.00 -0.28 11.32
CA ARG A 186 7.31 0.95 12.04
C ARG A 186 7.64 0.62 13.47
N PHE A 187 8.62 1.31 14.00
CA PHE A 187 9.13 1.15 15.35
C PHE A 187 8.94 2.49 16.06
N LYS A 188 7.95 2.52 16.96
CA LYS A 188 7.84 3.65 17.88
C LYS A 188 9.01 3.54 18.88
N ILE A 189 9.87 4.55 18.88
CA ILE A 189 11.03 4.64 19.77
C ILE A 189 10.57 5.26 21.08
N ARG A 190 10.97 4.65 22.20
CA ARG A 190 10.72 5.21 23.53
C ARG A 190 12.01 5.88 23.96
N GLY A 191 12.13 7.19 23.73
CA GLY A 191 13.31 7.95 24.15
C GLY A 191 13.56 7.84 25.66
N ARG A 192 14.77 8.18 26.10
CA ARG A 192 15.09 8.31 27.53
C ARG A 192 14.28 9.48 28.13
N GLY A 193 13.11 9.20 28.69
CA GLY A 193 12.44 10.09 29.65
C GLY A 193 12.03 11.50 29.18
N GLY A 194 11.87 11.77 27.89
CA GLY A 194 11.20 12.99 27.41
C GLY A 194 11.94 14.32 27.60
N GLN A 195 13.23 14.32 27.95
CA GLN A 195 14.04 15.54 28.16
C GLN A 195 15.40 15.54 27.44
N GLY A 196 15.73 14.51 26.65
CA GLY A 196 16.98 14.47 25.87
C GLY A 196 16.76 14.87 24.41
N GLU A 197 17.80 15.43 23.79
CA GLU A 197 17.87 15.59 22.33
C GLU A 197 17.62 14.26 21.60
N PRO A 198 17.10 14.28 20.37
CA PRO A 198 16.97 13.08 19.54
C PRO A 198 18.33 12.42 19.31
N ASP A 199 18.56 11.26 19.93
CA ASP A 199 19.70 10.41 19.63
C ASP A 199 19.32 9.44 18.51
N ASP A 200 19.59 9.85 17.27
CA ASP A 200 19.31 9.05 16.08
C ASP A 200 20.14 7.74 16.04
N PHE A 201 21.33 7.71 16.67
CA PHE A 201 22.15 6.49 16.77
C PHE A 201 21.54 5.50 17.76
N ALA A 202 21.13 5.96 18.95
CA ALA A 202 20.43 5.11 19.91
C ALA A 202 19.10 4.60 19.35
N SER A 203 18.39 5.45 18.62
CA SER A 203 17.13 5.09 17.95
C SER A 203 17.34 4.00 16.90
N MET A 204 18.34 4.16 16.02
CA MET A 204 18.72 3.13 15.03
C MET A 204 19.10 1.81 15.72
N ARG A 205 19.90 1.89 16.80
CA ARG A 205 20.29 0.72 17.59
C ARG A 205 19.08 -0.02 18.14
N GLU A 206 18.10 0.68 18.71
CA GLU A 206 16.88 0.07 19.24
C GLU A 206 16.10 -0.66 18.13
N VAL A 207 15.93 -0.02 16.96
CA VAL A 207 15.21 -0.60 15.82
C VAL A 207 15.86 -1.88 15.35
N LEU A 208 17.15 -1.83 15.06
CA LEU A 208 17.90 -2.98 14.54
C LEU A 208 17.95 -4.10 15.58
N ARG A 209 18.17 -3.79 16.87
CA ARG A 209 18.14 -4.80 17.93
C ARG A 209 16.79 -5.51 18.00
N ARG A 210 15.69 -4.75 17.96
CA ARG A 210 14.33 -5.31 17.99
C ARG A 210 14.04 -6.17 16.76
N ARG A 211 14.54 -5.80 15.59
CA ARG A 211 14.41 -6.58 14.35
C ARG A 211 15.15 -7.91 14.43
N PHE A 212 16.44 -7.86 14.76
CA PHE A 212 17.32 -9.03 14.66
C PHE A 212 17.16 -9.98 15.83
N ARG A 213 16.86 -9.48 17.04
CA ARG A 213 16.41 -10.32 18.17
C ARG A 213 15.23 -11.20 17.77
N ARG A 214 14.20 -10.60 17.17
CA ARG A 214 13.03 -11.36 16.70
C ARG A 214 13.39 -12.37 15.64
N ALA A 215 14.31 -12.05 14.72
CA ALA A 215 14.76 -12.98 13.69
C ALA A 215 15.36 -14.24 14.32
N VAL A 216 16.29 -14.07 15.26
CA VAL A 216 16.98 -15.16 15.96
C VAL A 216 16.01 -15.95 16.85
N GLU A 217 15.22 -15.28 17.70
CA GLU A 217 14.24 -15.95 18.58
C GLU A 217 13.20 -16.75 17.77
N SER A 218 12.76 -16.22 16.62
CA SER A 218 11.78 -16.88 15.77
C SER A 218 12.33 -18.10 15.01
N GLN A 219 13.65 -18.19 14.82
CA GLN A 219 14.32 -19.38 14.28
C GLN A 219 14.44 -20.50 15.33
N GLN A 220 14.48 -20.14 16.61
CA GLN A 220 14.59 -21.09 17.74
C GLN A 220 13.23 -21.61 18.23
N ALA A 221 12.12 -21.10 17.71
CA ALA A 221 10.78 -21.47 18.16
C ALA A 221 10.38 -22.89 17.73
N ASP A 222 9.70 -23.60 18.64
CA ASP A 222 9.31 -25.01 18.54
C ASP A 222 8.50 -25.32 17.26
N PRO A 223 8.79 -26.41 16.51
CA PRO A 223 8.11 -26.74 15.24
C PRO A 223 6.59 -26.97 15.31
N GLY A 224 5.99 -26.97 16.51
CA GLY A 224 4.55 -27.20 16.75
C GLY A 224 3.73 -25.97 17.17
N ALA A 225 4.35 -24.80 17.39
CA ALA A 225 3.62 -23.61 17.82
C ALA A 225 2.92 -22.93 16.63
N ARG A 226 1.62 -22.62 16.76
CA ARG A 226 0.87 -21.82 15.77
C ARG A 226 1.47 -20.41 15.68
N SER A 227 2.38 -20.20 14.73
CA SER A 227 2.99 -18.91 14.47
C SER A 227 1.99 -17.99 13.79
N ARG A 228 1.88 -16.73 14.21
CA ARG A 228 1.09 -15.75 13.44
C ARG A 228 1.83 -15.50 12.12
N LYS A 229 1.10 -15.23 11.03
CA LYS A 229 1.70 -14.88 9.71
C LYS A 229 2.70 -13.71 9.79
N SER A 230 2.58 -12.83 10.78
CA SER A 230 3.54 -11.75 11.06
C SER A 230 4.89 -12.25 11.59
N ASP A 231 4.89 -13.39 12.29
CA ASP A 231 6.05 -13.94 12.97
C ASP A 231 6.95 -14.69 11.98
N GLU A 232 6.34 -15.34 10.98
CA GLU A 232 7.05 -15.92 9.84
C GLU A 232 7.82 -14.87 9.02
N GLN A 233 7.31 -13.64 8.89
CA GLN A 233 8.03 -12.57 8.19
C GLN A 233 9.32 -12.15 8.91
N TRP A 234 9.38 -12.25 10.24
CA TRP A 234 10.58 -11.88 11.00
C TRP A 234 11.69 -12.92 10.87
N LYS A 235 11.35 -14.20 10.62
CA LYS A 235 12.30 -15.31 10.39
C LYS A 235 13.15 -15.11 9.14
N ILE A 236 12.60 -14.43 8.14
CA ILE A 236 13.27 -14.22 6.85
C ILE A 236 14.32 -13.11 7.04
N LEU A 237 15.60 -13.48 7.00
CA LEU A 237 16.71 -12.54 7.01
C LEU A 237 16.81 -11.83 5.64
N PRO A 238 17.22 -10.55 5.61
CA PRO A 238 17.52 -9.86 4.37
C PRO A 238 18.84 -10.36 3.76
N ASP A 239 18.95 -10.31 2.43
CA ASP A 239 20.19 -10.51 1.70
C ASP A 239 21.06 -9.24 1.70
N LEU A 240 20.48 -8.08 2.02
CA LEU A 240 21.17 -6.80 2.17
C LEU A 240 20.40 -5.88 3.12
N VAL A 241 21.10 -5.28 4.07
CA VAL A 241 20.60 -4.21 4.94
C VAL A 241 21.16 -2.87 4.46
N ILE A 242 20.30 -1.89 4.26
CA ILE A 242 20.66 -0.50 3.97
C ILE A 242 20.21 0.37 5.15
N VAL A 243 21.13 1.09 5.78
CA VAL A 243 20.77 2.14 6.75
C VAL A 243 20.84 3.51 6.07
N ASP A 244 19.78 4.31 6.17
CA ASP A 244 19.77 5.71 5.70
C ASP A 244 20.64 6.54 6.66
N GLY A 245 21.88 6.77 6.26
CA GLY A 245 22.89 7.41 7.07
C GLY A 245 24.31 7.03 6.67
N GLY A 246 25.25 7.94 6.95
CA GLY A 246 26.67 7.70 6.69
C GLY A 246 27.34 6.73 7.66
N LYS A 247 28.66 6.81 7.76
CA LYS A 247 29.52 5.90 8.55
C LYS A 247 29.06 5.67 10.00
N GLY A 248 28.53 6.70 10.67
CA GLY A 248 28.04 6.58 12.05
C GLY A 248 26.87 5.59 12.19
N GLN A 249 25.84 5.73 11.33
CA GLN A 249 24.67 4.83 11.34
C GLN A 249 25.07 3.42 10.91
N LEU A 250 25.98 3.30 9.94
CA LEU A 250 26.55 2.00 9.57
C LEU A 250 27.27 1.32 10.74
N GLY A 251 28.06 2.06 11.51
CA GLY A 251 28.75 1.53 12.69
C GLY A 251 27.78 0.93 13.71
N VAL A 252 26.68 1.63 13.98
CA VAL A 252 25.59 1.11 14.85
C VAL A 252 25.03 -0.20 14.31
N ALA A 253 24.77 -0.28 13.00
CA ALA A 253 24.23 -1.48 12.38
C ALA A 253 25.19 -2.67 12.47
N VAL A 254 26.49 -2.43 12.24
CA VAL A 254 27.55 -3.43 12.39
C VAL A 254 27.61 -3.96 13.81
N GLU A 255 27.58 -3.10 14.82
CA GLU A 255 27.61 -3.53 16.23
C GLU A 255 26.40 -4.39 16.59
N VAL A 256 25.21 -4.04 16.12
CA VAL A 256 24.00 -4.82 16.36
C VAL A 256 24.03 -6.16 15.64
N LEU A 257 24.51 -6.22 14.40
CA LEU A 257 24.64 -7.50 13.70
C LEU A 257 25.67 -8.42 14.36
N LYS A 258 26.75 -7.87 14.91
CA LYS A 258 27.72 -8.62 15.73
C LYS A 258 27.08 -9.18 17.00
N GLU A 259 26.23 -8.41 17.68
CA GLU A 259 25.53 -8.85 18.90
C GLU A 259 24.64 -10.09 18.68
N PHE A 260 24.17 -10.32 17.45
CA PHE A 260 23.33 -11.47 17.09
C PHE A 260 24.05 -12.51 16.22
N ASP A 261 25.38 -12.43 16.09
CA ASP A 261 26.19 -13.33 15.23
C ASP A 261 25.75 -13.35 13.75
N LEU A 262 25.20 -12.23 13.26
CA LEU A 262 24.66 -12.10 11.91
C LEU A 262 25.58 -11.34 10.95
N LEU A 263 26.68 -10.74 11.42
CA LEU A 263 27.52 -9.88 10.58
C LEU A 263 28.10 -10.61 9.35
N GLU A 264 28.48 -11.88 9.53
CA GLU A 264 29.04 -12.71 8.46
C GLU A 264 27.96 -13.29 7.53
N ILE A 265 26.67 -13.15 7.90
CA ILE A 265 25.53 -13.72 7.18
C ILE A 265 24.78 -12.64 6.39
N VAL A 266 24.62 -11.45 6.99
CA VAL A 266 23.79 -10.37 6.48
C VAL A 266 24.68 -9.18 6.11
N PRO A 267 24.93 -8.96 4.81
CA PRO A 267 25.61 -7.76 4.32
C PRO A 267 24.86 -6.49 4.77
N VAL A 268 25.63 -5.48 5.20
CA VAL A 268 25.09 -4.19 5.62
C VAL A 268 25.85 -3.05 4.99
N VAL A 269 25.13 -2.02 4.55
CA VAL A 269 25.71 -0.80 4.00
C VAL A 269 25.00 0.45 4.54
N GLY A 270 25.74 1.55 4.65
CA GLY A 270 25.18 2.86 4.94
C GLY A 270 25.01 3.65 3.65
N LEU A 271 23.89 4.33 3.49
CA LEU A 271 23.60 5.18 2.34
C LEU A 271 23.57 6.64 2.79
N ALA A 272 24.52 7.45 2.34
CA ALA A 272 24.53 8.87 2.66
C ALA A 272 23.75 9.69 1.62
N LYS A 273 23.14 10.79 2.09
CA LYS A 273 22.27 11.65 1.28
C LYS A 273 22.99 12.40 0.15
N ARG A 274 24.30 12.60 0.22
CA ARG A 274 25.07 13.26 -0.84
C ARG A 274 25.46 12.19 -1.87
N GLU A 275 24.95 12.35 -3.10
CA GLU A 275 25.27 11.52 -4.27
C GLU A 275 25.05 9.99 -4.15
N GLU A 276 24.25 9.54 -3.18
CA GLU A 276 24.07 8.10 -2.88
C GLU A 276 25.39 7.39 -2.58
N GLU A 277 26.32 8.05 -1.89
CA GLU A 277 27.54 7.41 -1.42
C GLU A 277 27.22 6.20 -0.54
N ILE A 278 27.66 5.02 -0.99
CA ILE A 278 27.47 3.77 -0.23
C ILE A 278 28.71 3.49 0.61
N PHE A 279 28.53 3.37 1.91
CA PHE A 279 29.58 2.98 2.84
C PHE A 279 29.42 1.49 3.19
N ALA A 280 30.52 0.74 3.10
CA ALA A 280 30.57 -0.65 3.50
C ALA A 280 31.51 -0.83 4.71
N PRO A 281 31.24 -1.81 5.61
CA PRO A 281 32.12 -2.13 6.73
C PRO A 281 33.56 -2.41 6.25
N GLY A 282 34.55 -1.92 6.99
CA GLY A 282 35.96 -2.12 6.67
C GLY A 282 36.50 -1.31 5.47
N ARG A 283 35.68 -0.51 4.79
CA ARG A 283 36.13 0.36 3.69
C ARG A 283 36.18 1.83 4.13
N SER A 284 37.33 2.49 3.90
CA SER A 284 37.53 3.90 4.21
C SER A 284 36.88 4.84 3.19
N ARG A 285 36.85 4.44 1.91
CA ARG A 285 36.26 5.18 0.79
C ARG A 285 34.84 4.68 0.47
N PRO A 286 33.92 5.57 0.07
CA PRO A 286 32.59 5.17 -0.40
C PRO A 286 32.68 4.39 -1.72
N ILE A 287 31.70 3.52 -1.92
CA ILE A 287 31.42 2.80 -3.16
C ILE A 287 30.47 3.67 -3.99
N TRP A 288 30.81 3.86 -5.26
CA TRP A 288 30.05 4.67 -6.20
C TRP A 288 29.33 3.78 -7.19
N LEU A 289 28.03 3.99 -7.34
CA LEU A 289 27.27 3.41 -8.44
C LEU A 289 27.40 4.32 -9.66
N LYS A 290 27.48 3.71 -10.85
CA LYS A 290 27.58 4.46 -12.10
C LYS A 290 26.35 5.37 -12.26
N ARG A 291 26.57 6.64 -12.62
CA ARG A 291 25.47 7.59 -12.85
C ARG A 291 24.50 7.05 -13.91
N GLY A 292 23.20 7.10 -13.60
CA GLY A 292 22.13 6.57 -14.46
C GLY A 292 22.02 5.04 -14.50
N SER A 293 22.80 4.29 -13.71
CA SER A 293 22.71 2.84 -13.72
C SER A 293 21.41 2.34 -13.05
N PRO A 294 20.86 1.19 -13.50
CA PRO A 294 19.75 0.52 -12.82
C PRO A 294 19.96 0.32 -11.32
N ALA A 295 21.17 -0.04 -10.87
CA ALA A 295 21.48 -0.17 -9.44
C ALA A 295 21.31 1.15 -8.68
N LEU A 296 21.81 2.27 -9.23
CA LEU A 296 21.68 3.58 -8.60
C LEU A 296 20.21 3.97 -8.45
N HIS A 297 19.41 3.81 -9.50
CA HIS A 297 17.98 4.09 -9.46
C HIS A 297 17.23 3.19 -8.46
N LEU A 298 17.63 1.92 -8.32
CA LEU A 298 17.06 1.03 -7.31
C LEU A 298 17.35 1.52 -5.89
N VAL A 299 18.61 1.86 -5.58
CA VAL A 299 19.01 2.36 -4.25
C VAL A 299 18.28 3.66 -3.92
N GLN A 300 18.17 4.59 -4.87
CA GLN A 300 17.39 5.82 -4.71
C GLN A 300 15.92 5.54 -4.39
N ARG A 301 15.28 4.63 -5.16
CA ARG A 301 13.89 4.22 -4.90
C ARG A 301 13.70 3.61 -3.52
N ILE A 302 14.66 2.81 -3.05
CA ILE A 302 14.61 2.19 -1.73
C ILE A 302 14.64 3.27 -0.64
N ARG A 303 15.57 4.23 -0.74
CA ARG A 303 15.68 5.33 0.21
C ARG A 303 14.45 6.23 0.20
N ASP A 304 14.00 6.65 -0.98
CA ASP A 304 12.84 7.53 -1.13
C ASP A 304 11.58 6.87 -0.56
N GLU A 305 11.45 5.55 -0.72
CA GLU A 305 10.35 4.77 -0.15
C GLU A 305 10.44 4.67 1.39
N ALA A 306 11.65 4.50 1.96
CA ALA A 306 11.87 4.55 3.40
C ALA A 306 11.46 5.92 3.97
N HIS A 307 11.96 6.98 3.36
CA HIS A 307 11.66 8.35 3.75
C HIS A 307 10.16 8.68 3.61
N ARG A 308 9.53 8.30 2.49
CA ARG A 308 8.09 8.44 2.26
C ARG A 308 7.28 7.72 3.33
N PHE A 309 7.68 6.49 3.68
CA PHE A 309 6.96 5.67 4.66
C PHE A 309 7.01 6.24 6.07
N ALA A 310 8.13 6.86 6.45
CA ALA A 310 8.31 7.64 7.67
C ALA A 310 7.48 8.94 7.67
N ILE A 311 7.59 9.76 6.62
CA ILE A 311 6.85 11.03 6.50
C ILE A 311 5.33 10.81 6.57
N THR A 312 4.83 9.79 5.86
CA THR A 312 3.38 9.49 5.82
C THR A 312 2.84 9.19 7.23
N TYR A 313 3.63 8.53 8.07
CA TYR A 313 3.26 8.27 9.46
C TYR A 313 3.18 9.55 10.28
N HIS A 314 4.17 10.43 10.16
CA HIS A 314 4.17 11.71 10.86
C HIS A 314 3.04 12.63 10.40
N ARG A 315 2.72 12.64 9.10
CA ARG A 315 1.56 13.38 8.57
C ARG A 315 0.27 12.88 9.22
N ASN A 316 0.07 11.56 9.29
CA ASN A 316 -1.11 10.96 9.92
C ASN A 316 -1.15 11.18 11.44
N LEU A 317 -0.01 11.22 12.12
CA LEU A 317 0.05 11.49 13.56
C LEU A 317 -0.20 12.97 13.86
N ARG A 318 0.34 13.87 13.03
CA ARG A 318 0.16 15.33 13.14
C ARG A 318 -1.28 15.72 12.86
N SER A 319 -1.91 15.18 11.82
CA SER A 319 -3.34 15.42 11.57
C SER A 319 -4.16 15.00 12.78
N LYS A 320 -3.98 13.77 13.29
CA LYS A 320 -4.67 13.29 14.50
C LYS A 320 -4.42 14.15 15.75
N ARG A 321 -3.19 14.66 15.97
CA ARG A 321 -2.85 15.48 17.15
C ARG A 321 -3.31 16.94 17.05
N GLN A 322 -3.10 17.60 15.91
CA GLN A 322 -3.58 18.96 15.68
C GLN A 322 -5.10 19.02 15.76
N ILE A 323 -5.76 17.97 15.27
CA ILE A 323 -7.21 17.87 15.32
C ILE A 323 -7.71 17.54 16.73
N ARG A 324 -7.01 16.69 17.49
CA ARG A 324 -7.29 16.53 18.91
C ARG A 324 -7.25 17.92 19.57
N SER A 325 -6.15 18.66 19.45
CA SER A 325 -6.05 20.03 19.96
C SER A 325 -7.23 20.92 19.54
N LYS A 326 -7.61 20.95 18.26
CA LYS A 326 -8.74 21.78 17.80
C LYS A 326 -10.09 21.40 18.40
N LEU A 327 -10.36 20.10 18.59
CA LEU A 327 -11.58 19.63 19.27
C LEU A 327 -11.51 19.86 20.79
N ASP A 328 -10.31 19.91 21.37
CA ASP A 328 -10.06 20.23 22.78
C ASP A 328 -10.29 21.73 23.05
N ASP A 329 -10.01 22.58 22.07
CA ASP A 329 -10.12 24.03 22.16
C ASP A 329 -11.57 24.55 21.94
N VAL A 330 -12.52 23.69 21.51
CA VAL A 330 -13.92 24.09 21.31
C VAL A 330 -14.67 24.19 22.64
N PRO A 331 -15.21 25.37 23.01
CA PRO A 331 -16.01 25.53 24.21
C PRO A 331 -17.24 24.60 24.21
N GLY A 332 -17.37 23.77 25.25
CA GLY A 332 -18.48 22.83 25.41
C GLY A 332 -18.28 21.45 24.79
N ILE A 333 -17.13 21.16 24.17
CA ILE A 333 -16.76 19.81 23.69
C ILE A 333 -15.80 19.12 24.67
N GLY A 334 -16.39 18.47 25.67
CA GLY A 334 -15.64 17.67 26.65
C GLY A 334 -15.19 16.29 26.10
N PRO A 335 -14.41 15.52 26.89
CA PRO A 335 -13.86 14.22 26.47
C PRO A 335 -14.90 13.19 26.01
N ALA A 336 -16.08 13.18 26.64
CA ALA A 336 -17.17 12.27 26.29
C ALA A 336 -17.79 12.59 24.92
N ARG A 337 -18.11 13.86 24.65
CA ARG A 337 -18.64 14.32 23.35
C ARG A 337 -17.64 14.12 22.23
N ARG A 338 -16.36 14.33 22.51
CA ARG A 338 -15.27 14.08 21.56
C ARG A 338 -15.18 12.62 21.15
N LYS A 339 -15.22 11.70 22.13
CA LYS A 339 -15.21 10.27 21.86
C LYS A 339 -16.42 9.87 21.01
N ALA A 340 -17.60 10.41 21.33
CA ALA A 340 -18.82 10.18 20.56
C ALA A 340 -18.69 10.70 19.11
N LEU A 341 -18.17 11.90 18.90
CA LEU A 341 -17.92 12.47 17.57
C LEU A 341 -16.95 11.60 16.76
N LEU A 342 -15.83 11.20 17.35
CA LEU A 342 -14.84 10.35 16.68
C LEU A 342 -15.38 8.95 16.38
N GLN A 343 -16.22 8.37 17.25
CA GLN A 343 -16.86 7.09 16.96
C GLN A 343 -17.92 7.20 15.87
N PHE A 344 -18.77 8.23 15.93
CA PHE A 344 -19.86 8.43 14.97
C PHE A 344 -19.36 8.70 13.55
N PHE A 345 -18.29 9.48 13.40
CA PHE A 345 -17.70 9.81 12.09
C PHE A 345 -16.51 8.90 11.72
N GLY A 346 -16.32 7.76 12.39
CA GLY A 346 -15.28 6.77 12.04
C GLY A 346 -13.83 7.27 12.20
N GLY A 347 -13.61 8.29 13.02
CA GLY A 347 -12.32 8.94 13.22
C GLY A 347 -11.88 9.82 12.04
N ASP A 348 -12.76 10.02 11.05
CA ASP A 348 -12.54 10.94 9.93
C ASP A 348 -13.05 12.34 10.31
N ILE A 349 -12.10 13.22 10.54
CA ILE A 349 -12.40 14.57 11.02
C ILE A 349 -12.79 15.50 9.88
N GLU A 350 -12.32 15.28 8.65
CA GLU A 350 -12.82 16.08 7.52
C GLU A 350 -14.32 15.89 7.35
N ARG A 351 -14.80 14.67 7.63
CA ARG A 351 -16.22 14.38 7.70
C ARG A 351 -16.94 15.12 8.83
N ILE A 352 -16.31 15.27 10.01
CA ILE A 352 -16.85 16.08 11.12
C ILE A 352 -16.94 17.57 10.71
N ARG A 353 -15.92 18.09 10.03
CA ARG A 353 -15.88 19.49 9.57
C ARG A 353 -16.93 19.77 8.49
N GLN A 354 -17.15 18.81 7.59
CA GLN A 354 -18.13 18.92 6.51
C GLN A 354 -19.57 18.60 6.96
N ALA A 355 -19.73 17.95 8.12
CA ALA A 355 -21.03 17.55 8.64
C ALA A 355 -21.99 18.73 8.79
N SER A 356 -23.27 18.48 8.54
CA SER A 356 -24.34 19.44 8.78
C SER A 356 -24.62 19.58 10.28
N LEU A 357 -25.31 20.65 10.69
CA LEU A 357 -25.69 20.84 12.09
C LEU A 357 -26.58 19.69 12.58
N GLU A 358 -27.43 19.14 11.71
CA GLU A 358 -28.31 18.01 12.01
C GLU A 358 -27.52 16.72 12.23
N GLU A 359 -26.51 16.46 11.40
CA GLU A 359 -25.61 15.30 11.56
C GLU A 359 -24.79 15.38 12.85
N LEU A 360 -24.34 16.58 13.23
CA LEU A 360 -23.63 16.80 14.49
C LEU A 360 -24.54 16.62 15.72
N LEU A 361 -25.84 16.94 15.60
CA LEU A 361 -26.83 16.74 16.65
C LEU A 361 -27.25 15.27 16.82
N ALA A 362 -27.11 14.45 15.79
CA ALA A 362 -27.36 13.02 15.84
C ALA A 362 -26.31 12.25 16.69
N VAL A 363 -25.19 12.90 17.01
CA VAL A 363 -24.12 12.31 17.81
C VAL A 363 -24.55 12.21 19.29
N PRO A 364 -24.40 11.04 19.93
CA PRO A 364 -24.80 10.85 21.32
C PRO A 364 -24.15 11.88 22.27
N GLY A 365 -25.00 12.60 23.02
CA GLY A 365 -24.57 13.59 24.00
C GLY A 365 -24.23 14.97 23.43
N MET A 366 -24.36 15.20 22.11
CA MET A 366 -24.25 16.53 21.51
C MET A 366 -25.50 17.38 21.75
N ASN A 367 -25.31 18.69 21.90
CA ASN A 367 -26.39 19.66 21.98
C ASN A 367 -26.15 20.80 20.98
N ARG A 368 -27.20 21.59 20.71
CA ARG A 368 -27.18 22.62 19.65
C ARG A 368 -26.07 23.65 19.86
N ARG A 369 -25.84 24.07 21.10
CA ARG A 369 -24.78 25.02 21.48
C ARG A 369 -23.38 24.48 21.17
N ALA A 370 -23.11 23.22 21.54
CA ALA A 370 -21.82 22.59 21.29
C ALA A 370 -21.60 22.29 19.79
N ALA A 371 -22.65 21.92 19.06
CA ALA A 371 -22.59 21.70 17.62
C ALA A 371 -22.33 23.00 16.83
N GLN A 372 -22.92 24.13 17.26
CA GLN A 372 -22.64 25.45 16.69
C GLN A 372 -21.22 25.91 16.99
N ALA A 373 -20.77 25.81 18.24
CA ALA A 373 -19.39 26.15 18.62
C ALA A 373 -18.35 25.34 17.82
N LEU A 374 -18.64 24.06 17.58
CA LEU A 374 -17.81 23.17 16.76
C LEU A 374 -17.74 23.61 15.28
N LYS A 375 -18.86 24.06 14.71
CA LYS A 375 -18.95 24.61 13.34
C LYS A 375 -18.21 25.93 13.17
N GLU A 376 -18.15 26.75 14.22
CA GLU A 376 -17.48 28.05 14.21
C GLU A 376 -15.96 27.91 14.40
N HIS A 377 -15.48 26.88 15.10
CA HIS A 377 -14.07 26.68 15.43
C HIS A 377 -13.29 25.77 14.46
N LEU A 378 -13.95 24.99 13.60
CA LEU A 378 -13.34 24.07 12.63
C LEU A 378 -13.47 24.55 11.19
#